data_AF-A0A2W6D440-F1
#
_entry.id   AF-A0A2W6D440-F1
#
_cell.length_a   1.000
_cell.length_b   1.000
_cell.length_c   1.000
_cell.angle_alpha   90.00
_cell.angle_beta   90.00
_cell.angle_gamma   90.00
#
_symmetry.space_group_name_H-M   'P 1'
#
loop_
_entity.id
_entity.type
_entity.pdbx_description
1 polymer ?
#
loop_
_entity_poly.entity_id
_entity_poly.type
_entity_poly.pdbx_seq_one_letter_code
_entity_poly.pdbx_strand_id
1 'polypeptide(L)' 'MILVDRNGVVASDTMIGEIEQLTYLAAAVLIAHTDEGRRCAVCSGKAFPCLAAELARQAVALRR' A
#
# COMPACT_ATOMS: atom_id res chain seq x y z
N MET A 1 -7.60 -7.78 -15.54
CA MET A 1 -7.28 -8.33 -14.19
C MET A 1 -8.54 -8.21 -13.32
N ILE A 2 -8.87 -9.22 -12.50
CA ILE A 2 -10.02 -9.10 -11.57
C ILE A 2 -9.53 -8.33 -10.34
N LEU A 3 -10.07 -7.13 -10.11
CA LEU A 3 -9.67 -6.27 -9.00
C LEU A 3 -10.76 -6.27 -7.93
N VAL A 4 -10.37 -6.44 -6.66
CA VAL A 4 -11.29 -6.43 -5.52
C VAL A 4 -11.03 -5.16 -4.72
N ASP A 5 -12.06 -4.34 -4.53
CA ASP A 5 -12.06 -3.19 -3.64
C ASP A 5 -13.17 -3.33 -2.58
N ARG A 6 -13.33 -2.28 -1.75
CA ARG A 6 -14.32 -2.26 -0.65
C ARG A 6 -15.78 -2.21 -1.15
N ASN A 7 -15.97 -1.86 -2.43
CA ASN A 7 -17.25 -1.75 -3.12
C ASN A 7 -17.53 -2.98 -4.00
N GLY A 8 -16.61 -3.93 -4.12
CA GLY A 8 -16.80 -5.21 -4.79
C GLY A 8 -15.70 -5.55 -5.80
N VAL A 9 -16.05 -6.44 -6.72
CA VAL A 9 -15.16 -6.83 -7.83
C VAL A 9 -15.36 -5.85 -8.98
N VAL A 10 -14.34 -5.07 -9.32
CA VAL A 10 -14.34 -4.17 -10.47
C VAL A 10 -13.44 -4.76 -11.56
N ALA A 11 -13.99 -4.99 -12.74
CA ALA A 11 -13.17 -5.27 -13.92
C ALA A 11 -12.58 -3.93 -14.41
N SER A 12 -11.26 -3.76 -14.29
CA SER A 12 -10.56 -2.67 -14.96
C SER A 12 -10.00 -3.19 -16.28
N ASP A 13 -10.60 -2.76 -17.38
CA ASP A 13 -10.16 -3.09 -18.74
C ASP A 13 -9.24 -2.01 -19.34
N THR A 14 -8.88 -0.99 -18.54
CA THR A 14 -8.03 0.12 -18.97
C THR A 14 -6.81 0.28 -18.07
N MET A 15 -5.66 0.60 -18.67
CA MET A 15 -4.41 0.89 -17.95
C MET A 15 -4.57 2.05 -16.95
N ILE A 16 -5.41 3.03 -17.27
CA ILE A 16 -5.70 4.17 -16.38
C ILE A 16 -6.41 3.69 -15.11
N GLY A 17 -7.46 2.87 -15.24
CA GLY A 17 -8.18 2.31 -14.09
C GLY A 17 -7.29 1.41 -13.22
N GLU A 18 -6.33 0.70 -13.82
CA GLU A 18 -5.35 -0.09 -13.06
C GLU A 18 -4.39 0.81 -12.25
N ILE A 19 -3.95 1.93 -12.81
CA ILE A 19 -3.09 2.91 -12.11
C ILE A 19 -3.85 3.60 -10.97
N GLU A 20 -5.10 4.00 -11.21
CA GLU A 20 -5.96 4.59 -10.18
C GLU A 20 -6.16 3.62 -9.01
N GLN A 21 -6.40 2.34 -9.31
CA GLN A 21 -6.57 1.32 -8.28
C GLN A 21 -5.28 1.04 -7.49
N LEU A 22 -4.13 0.98 -8.17
CA LEU A 22 -2.83 0.86 -7.50
C LEU A 22 -2.56 2.06 -6.59
N THR A 23 -2.95 3.26 -7.03
CA THR A 23 -2.84 4.48 -6.23
C THR A 23 -3.73 4.43 -5.00
N TYR A 24 -4.98 3.95 -5.15
CA TYR A 24 -5.90 3.76 -4.04
C TYR A 24 -5.38 2.73 -3.02
N LEU A 25 -4.88 1.58 -3.49
CA LEU A 25 -4.27 0.56 -2.64
C LEU A 25 -3.03 1.10 -1.91
N ALA A 26 -2.16 1.82 -2.62
CA ALA A 26 -0.98 2.44 -2.01
C ALA A 26 -1.37 3.44 -0.92
N ALA A 27 -2.38 4.27 -1.16
CA ALA A 27 -2.91 5.22 -0.17
C ALA A 27 -3.51 4.51 1.05
N ALA A 28 -4.29 3.43 0.85
CA ALA A 28 -4.87 2.66 1.94
C ALA A 28 -3.79 1.99 2.81
N VAL A 29 -2.75 1.43 2.19
CA VAL A 29 -1.60 0.84 2.89
C VAL A 29 -0.82 1.91 3.66
N LEU A 30 -0.62 3.10 3.05
CA LEU A 30 0.01 4.23 3.74
C LEU A 30 -0.78 4.64 4.97
N ILE A 31 -2.09 4.88 4.84
CA ILE A 31 -2.96 5.26 5.96
C ILE A 31 -2.95 4.21 7.08
N ALA A 32 -3.00 2.92 6.73
CA ALA A 32 -2.94 1.85 7.73
C ALA A 32 -1.59 1.80 8.48
N HIS A 33 -0.51 2.26 7.85
CA HIS A 33 0.83 2.21 8.42
C HIS A 33 1.35 3.54 8.92
N THR A 34 0.67 4.67 8.69
CA THR A 34 1.09 5.99 9.17
C THR A 34 0.02 6.63 10.05
N ASP A 35 0.44 7.21 11.18
CA ASP A 35 -0.39 8.09 11.99
C ASP A 35 -0.60 9.46 11.33
N GLU A 36 -1.44 10.31 11.93
CA GLU A 36 -1.73 11.67 11.43
C GLU A 36 -0.48 12.55 11.28
N GLY A 37 0.62 12.21 11.96
CA GLY A 37 1.92 12.87 11.88
C GLY A 37 2.86 12.27 10.82
N ARG A 38 2.38 11.39 9.92
CA ARG A 38 3.18 10.62 8.95
C ARG A 38 4.24 9.73 9.60
N ARG A 39 4.03 9.31 10.85
CA ARG A 39 4.92 8.38 11.57
C ARG A 39 4.36 6.99 11.48
N CYS A 40 5.23 5.99 11.47
CA CYS A 40 4.81 4.61 11.40
C CYS A 40 3.98 4.21 12.63
N ALA A 41 2.74 3.78 12.40
CA ALA A 41 1.79 3.33 13.41
C ALA A 41 2.25 2.03 14.10
N VAL A 42 2.98 1.17 13.39
CA VAL A 42 3.48 -0.12 13.90
C VAL A 42 4.82 0.05 14.64
N CYS A 43 5.71 0.91 14.14
CA CYS A 43 7.05 1.14 14.69
C CYS A 43 7.05 2.18 15.85
N SER A 44 5.91 2.39 16.53
CA SER A 44 5.71 3.33 17.65
C SER A 44 6.26 4.75 17.40
N GLY A 45 5.77 5.43 16.36
CA GLY A 45 6.07 6.85 16.14
C GLY A 45 7.40 7.15 15.44
N LYS A 46 8.09 6.14 14.89
CA LYS A 46 9.25 6.36 14.01
C LYS A 46 8.82 6.99 12.69
N ALA A 47 9.68 7.79 12.04
CA ALA A 47 9.40 8.30 10.70
C ALA A 47 9.11 7.16 9.71
N PHE A 48 8.09 7.33 8.87
CA PHE A 48 7.81 6.40 7.78
C PHE A 48 8.54 6.83 6.49
N PRO A 49 9.09 5.90 5.69
CA PRO A 49 9.15 4.45 5.91
C PRO A 49 10.12 4.06 7.04
N CYS A 50 9.67 3.22 7.99
CA CYS A 50 10.57 2.69 9.03
C CYS A 50 11.38 1.51 8.50
N LEU A 51 12.50 1.17 9.16
CA LEU A 51 13.37 0.05 8.79
C LEU A 51 12.59 -1.26 8.58
N ALA A 52 11.57 -1.54 9.41
CA ALA A 52 10.73 -2.73 9.25
C ALA A 52 9.91 -2.71 7.94
N ALA A 53 9.41 -1.54 7.53
CA ALA A 53 8.72 -1.37 6.27
C ALA A 53 9.67 -1.56 5.08
N GLU A 54 10.92 -1.09 5.20
CA GLU A 54 11.93 -1.26 4.17
C GLU A 54 12.38 -2.73 4.04
N LEU A 55 12.57 -3.42 5.16
CA LEU A 55 12.86 -4.85 5.19
C LEU A 55 11.72 -5.68 4.59
N ALA A 56 10.47 -5.30 4.84
CA ALA A 56 9.32 -5.95 4.21
C ALA A 56 9.32 -5.76 2.68
N ARG A 57 9.66 -4.55 2.18
CA ARG A 57 9.83 -4.32 0.73
C ARG A 57 10.91 -5.20 0.13
N GLN A 58 12.07 -5.28 0.77
CA GLN A 58 13.20 -6.11 0.31
C GLN A 58 12.85 -7.60 0.33
N ALA A 59 12.13 -8.08 1.36
CA ALA A 59 11.69 -9.47 1.45
C ALA A 59 10.70 -9.85 0.34
N VAL A 60 9.84 -8.92 -0.10
CA VAL A 60 8.96 -9.12 -1.27
C VAL A 60 9.77 -9.14 -2.57
N ALA A 61 10.77 -8.27 -2.70
CA ALA A 61 11.63 -8.21 -3.89
C ALA A 61 12.47 -9.50 -4.07
N LEU A 62 12.92 -10.12 -2.98
CA LEU A 62 13.67 -11.38 -2.99
C LEU A 62 12.82 -12.64 -3.25
N ARG A 63 11.49 -12.52 -3.16
CA ARG A 63 10.54 -13.63 -3.41
C ARG A 63 9.96 -13.63 -4.82
N ARG A 64 10.37 -12.68 -5.67
CA ARG A 64 10.10 -12.66 -7.10
C ARG A 64 11.30 -13.21 -7.86
#